data_AF-A0A970Z021-F1
#
_entry.id   AF-A0A970Z021-F1
#
_cell.length_a   1.000
_cell.length_b   1.000
_cell.length_c   1.000
_cell.angle_alpha   90.00
_cell.angle_beta   90.00
_cell.angle_gamma   90.00
#
_symmetry.space_group_name_H-M   'P 1'
#
loop_
_entity.id
_entity.type
_entity.pdbx_description
1 polymer ?
#
loop_
_entity_poly.entity_id
_entity_poly.type
_entity_poly.pdbx_seq_one_letter_code
_entity_poly.pdbx_strand_id
1 'polypeptide(L)'
;MATTNIRTPRDAELAAARFLRALGYSDAQVTNIGPDGGVDVRGHRLVAQVKCQMKQFGRPELQQLKGIAAVEDSDAAFFSLNGFSPLAMSWADSAEIALFSFDYSSNVIPVNEIARRWTSRLRGVEELESAEALIDRGVFLAGRGEFGEAGECYRRAASLGDSGAMNQLGCMHYKLNELADAERWFRLGAHRGSESAMCNLALILLSNGSIEEAEYWYREAAGKGNVEAMYNLGVVLSDGGAVPEAKHWYQKAALSGQVEAMNNLGVLLSGENETNEAERWYRRAASCGHAPAMKNLGSMFLHRGDDAQAACWYRRSAELGHVSSMYLLGSLLEDSGDIGEAEEWFLKAANLGDAAAMHSLSVISRMHGRLSEAATWAERAVHSGDEESCILIGSILRESGNSVDAESWLRRAINSGDEDGVASLILGNILSERGECDEAVAVLNNSVKMGNVGAMISLGCIFGESGDTATAEYWFLEAADHGHPNAIELLSTFMS
;
A
#
# COMPACT_ATOMS: atom_id res chain seq x y z
N MET A 1 12.76 -22.78 -12.03
CA MET A 1 13.61 -23.98 -11.84
C MET A 1 14.30 -23.96 -10.48
N ALA A 2 14.10 -25.00 -9.67
CA ALA A 2 14.70 -25.10 -8.34
C ALA A 2 16.23 -25.25 -8.42
N THR A 3 16.95 -24.26 -7.87
CA THR A 3 18.41 -24.25 -7.73
C THR A 3 18.86 -25.39 -6.82
N THR A 4 19.33 -26.48 -7.43
CA THR A 4 20.04 -27.53 -6.70
C THR A 4 21.51 -27.19 -6.77
N ASN A 5 22.10 -26.71 -5.67
CA ASN A 5 23.54 -26.50 -5.53
C ASN A 5 24.27 -27.82 -5.79
N ILE A 6 25.01 -27.99 -6.90
CA ILE A 6 25.89 -29.16 -7.07
C ILE A 6 27.06 -29.03 -6.09
N ARG A 7 26.96 -29.70 -4.95
CA ARG A 7 28.01 -29.77 -3.92
C ARG A 7 28.56 -31.17 -3.76
N THR A 8 27.82 -32.16 -4.26
CA THR A 8 28.14 -33.58 -4.13
C THR A 8 28.12 -34.26 -5.49
N PRO A 9 28.85 -35.38 -5.67
CA PRO A 9 28.75 -36.21 -6.86
C PRO A 9 27.29 -36.58 -7.22
N ARG A 10 26.45 -36.81 -6.20
CA ARG A 10 25.01 -37.13 -6.34
C ARG A 10 24.17 -36.03 -6.99
N ASP A 11 24.54 -34.77 -6.79
CA ASP A 11 23.82 -33.66 -7.41
C ASP A 11 24.16 -33.58 -8.91
N ALA A 12 25.43 -33.83 -9.26
CA ALA A 12 25.87 -33.92 -10.66
C ALA A 12 25.25 -35.13 -11.38
N GLU A 13 25.09 -36.25 -10.67
CA GLU A 13 24.39 -37.47 -11.15
C GLU A 13 22.93 -37.16 -11.53
N LEU A 14 22.19 -36.46 -10.67
CA LEU A 14 20.78 -36.13 -10.89
C LEU A 14 20.59 -35.15 -12.05
N ALA A 15 21.51 -34.19 -12.19
CA ALA A 15 21.49 -33.21 -13.27
C ALA A 15 21.75 -33.87 -14.65
N ALA A 16 22.74 -34.77 -14.74
CA ALA A 16 23.05 -35.49 -15.98
C ALA A 16 21.90 -36.39 -16.44
N ALA A 17 21.30 -37.16 -15.52
CA ALA A 17 20.16 -38.02 -15.85
C ALA A 17 18.92 -37.23 -16.30
N ARG A 18 18.64 -36.07 -15.67
CA ARG A 18 17.56 -35.17 -16.10
C ARG A 18 17.79 -34.63 -17.51
N PHE A 19 19.01 -34.20 -17.81
CA PHE A 19 19.37 -33.69 -19.13
C PHE A 19 19.23 -34.75 -20.23
N LEU A 20 19.68 -35.98 -19.97
CA LEU A 20 19.51 -37.09 -20.93
C LEU A 20 18.03 -37.45 -21.16
N ARG A 21 17.19 -37.36 -20.13
CA ARG A 21 15.73 -37.52 -20.31
C ARG A 21 15.11 -36.40 -21.13
N ALA A 22 15.57 -35.16 -20.95
CA ALA A 22 15.15 -34.02 -21.77
C ALA A 22 15.57 -34.16 -23.25
N LEU A 23 16.64 -34.92 -23.52
CA LEU A 23 17.07 -35.34 -24.86
C LEU A 23 16.22 -36.47 -25.47
N GLY A 24 15.17 -36.93 -24.78
CA GLY A 24 14.27 -37.99 -25.27
C GLY A 24 14.64 -39.41 -24.83
N TYR A 25 15.71 -39.58 -24.05
CA TYR A 25 16.15 -40.87 -23.52
C TYR A 25 15.48 -41.14 -22.15
N SER A 26 14.20 -41.51 -22.21
CA SER A 26 13.33 -41.66 -21.03
C SER A 26 13.76 -42.76 -20.05
N ASP A 27 14.55 -43.73 -20.51
CA ASP A 27 15.08 -44.85 -19.74
C ASP A 27 16.46 -44.58 -19.08
N ALA A 28 17.01 -43.38 -19.24
CA ALA A 28 18.32 -43.02 -18.68
C ALA A 28 18.35 -43.17 -17.14
N GLN A 29 19.19 -44.08 -16.67
CA GLN A 29 19.42 -44.39 -15.26
C GLN A 29 20.91 -44.52 -14.94
N VAL A 30 21.29 -44.13 -13.72
CA VAL A 30 22.63 -44.33 -13.18
C VAL A 30 22.83 -45.82 -12.91
N THR A 31 23.83 -46.44 -13.54
CA THR A 31 24.01 -47.91 -13.54
C THR A 31 25.24 -48.43 -12.82
N ASN A 32 26.32 -47.63 -12.69
CA ASN A 32 27.54 -48.08 -12.03
C ASN A 32 28.32 -46.91 -11.41
N ILE A 33 29.00 -47.13 -10.29
CA ILE A 33 29.96 -46.20 -9.68
C ILE A 33 31.32 -46.90 -9.60
N GLY A 34 32.25 -46.47 -10.45
CA GLY A 34 33.62 -46.98 -10.46
C GLY A 34 34.40 -46.58 -9.19
N PRO A 35 35.45 -47.34 -8.81
CA PRO A 35 36.26 -47.07 -7.62
C PRO A 35 37.01 -45.72 -7.65
N ASP A 36 37.03 -45.05 -8.80
CA ASP A 36 37.57 -43.71 -9.02
C ASP A 36 36.51 -42.60 -8.99
N GLY A 37 35.25 -42.91 -8.68
CA GLY A 37 34.14 -41.95 -8.67
C GLY A 37 33.63 -41.54 -10.06
N GLY A 38 33.97 -42.31 -11.10
CA GLY A 38 33.33 -42.24 -12.42
C GLY A 38 32.01 -42.99 -12.42
N VAL A 39 30.97 -42.43 -13.04
CA VAL A 39 29.61 -43.01 -13.01
C VAL A 39 29.09 -43.25 -14.43
N ASP A 40 28.60 -44.46 -14.70
CA ASP A 40 28.02 -44.83 -16.00
C ASP A 40 26.49 -44.66 -15.97
N VAL A 41 25.95 -43.82 -16.86
CA VAL A 41 24.52 -43.71 -17.15
C VAL A 41 24.24 -44.49 -18.42
N ARG A 42 23.37 -45.50 -18.35
CA ARG A 42 23.01 -46.32 -19.52
C ARG A 42 21.55 -46.14 -19.89
N GLY A 43 21.31 -45.94 -21.18
CA GLY A 43 20.02 -46.20 -21.85
C GLY A 43 20.23 -47.26 -22.92
N HIS A 44 19.16 -47.83 -23.48
CA HIS A 44 19.22 -48.97 -24.41
C HIS A 44 20.12 -48.79 -25.65
N ARG A 45 20.61 -47.57 -25.94
CA ARG A 45 21.54 -47.24 -27.03
C ARG A 45 22.67 -46.26 -26.65
N LEU A 46 22.90 -45.96 -25.36
CA LEU A 46 23.86 -44.91 -24.96
C LEU A 46 24.62 -45.28 -23.69
N VAL A 47 25.92 -44.93 -23.65
CA VAL A 47 26.75 -44.94 -22.45
C VAL A 47 27.27 -43.52 -22.21
N ALA A 48 26.87 -42.91 -21.08
CA ALA A 48 27.42 -41.63 -20.65
C ALA A 48 28.23 -41.80 -19.37
N GLN A 49 29.39 -41.14 -19.28
CA GLN A 49 30.26 -41.23 -18.11
C GLN A 49 30.44 -39.85 -17.45
N VAL A 50 30.13 -39.77 -16.15
CA VAL A 50 30.23 -38.55 -15.34
C VAL A 50 31.43 -38.65 -14.42
N LYS A 51 32.28 -37.63 -14.36
CA LYS A 51 33.44 -37.60 -13.45
C LYS A 51 33.44 -36.38 -12.52
N CYS A 52 33.51 -36.63 -11.22
CA CYS A 52 33.68 -35.61 -10.18
C CYS A 52 34.96 -35.92 -9.41
N GLN A 53 36.01 -35.08 -9.45
CA GLN A 53 37.14 -35.26 -8.52
C GLN A 53 37.75 -33.95 -8.00
N MET A 54 37.72 -33.83 -6.68
CA MET A 54 38.45 -32.89 -5.82
C MET A 54 39.95 -33.24 -5.68
N LYS A 55 40.59 -33.79 -6.72
CA LYS A 55 42.07 -33.87 -6.80
C LYS A 55 42.51 -34.15 -8.24
N GLN A 56 43.41 -33.30 -8.73
CA GLN A 56 44.07 -33.41 -10.03
C GLN A 56 44.69 -34.80 -10.22
N PHE A 57 44.19 -35.60 -11.16
CA PHE A 57 44.99 -36.50 -11.98
C PHE A 57 44.25 -36.72 -13.31
N GLY A 58 44.82 -36.16 -14.39
CA GLY A 58 44.46 -36.56 -15.75
C GLY A 58 44.66 -38.07 -15.85
N ARG A 59 43.62 -38.78 -16.29
CA ARG A 59 43.64 -40.23 -16.33
C ARG A 59 44.54 -40.71 -17.49
N PRO A 60 45.56 -41.54 -17.22
CA PRO A 60 46.40 -42.19 -18.26
C PRO A 60 45.61 -43.09 -19.22
N GLU A 61 44.36 -43.45 -18.91
CA GLU A 61 43.50 -44.29 -19.73
C GLU A 61 43.10 -43.65 -21.08
N LEU A 62 43.20 -42.33 -21.24
CA LEU A 62 43.04 -41.66 -22.55
C LEU A 62 44.26 -41.85 -23.49
N GLN A 63 45.39 -42.40 -23.02
CA GLN A 63 46.56 -42.72 -23.86
C GLN A 63 46.58 -44.16 -24.41
N GLN A 64 45.70 -45.07 -23.97
CA GLN A 64 45.63 -46.45 -24.49
C GLN A 64 44.22 -46.81 -24.97
N LEU A 65 43.77 -46.14 -26.03
CA LEU A 65 42.70 -46.65 -26.90
C LEU A 65 43.29 -47.11 -28.24
N LYS A 66 44.20 -48.09 -28.15
CA LYS A 66 44.34 -49.12 -29.18
C LYS A 66 43.80 -50.41 -28.56
N GLY A 67 42.60 -50.80 -28.96
CA GLY A 67 42.14 -52.18 -28.74
C GLY A 67 40.83 -52.40 -27.98
N ILE A 68 39.93 -51.42 -27.87
CA ILE A 68 38.52 -51.73 -27.62
C ILE A 68 37.77 -51.37 -28.90
N ALA A 69 37.18 -52.38 -29.53
CA ALA A 69 36.34 -52.20 -30.71
C ALA A 69 35.25 -51.19 -30.38
N ALA A 70 35.23 -50.09 -31.13
CA ALA A 70 34.06 -49.25 -31.24
C ALA A 70 32.88 -50.18 -31.57
N VAL A 71 31.87 -50.20 -30.70
CA VAL A 71 30.54 -50.55 -31.19
C VAL A 71 30.18 -49.36 -32.08
N GLU A 72 30.01 -49.62 -33.38
CA GLU A 72 29.77 -48.64 -34.45
C GLU A 72 28.42 -47.92 -34.37
N ASP A 73 27.89 -47.70 -33.16
CA ASP A 73 26.72 -46.86 -32.88
C ASP A 73 27.08 -45.93 -31.72
N SER A 74 27.81 -44.85 -32.01
CA SER A 74 28.41 -43.98 -31.00
C SER A 74 27.65 -42.67 -30.80
N ASP A 75 26.52 -42.75 -30.09
CA ASP A 75 26.01 -41.62 -29.33
C ASP A 75 26.63 -41.71 -27.93
N ALA A 76 27.77 -41.09 -27.67
CA ALA A 76 28.44 -41.14 -26.36
C ALA A 76 28.62 -39.73 -25.78
N ALA A 77 28.32 -39.56 -24.49
CA ALA A 77 28.37 -38.27 -23.80
C ALA A 77 29.19 -38.31 -22.50
N PHE A 78 30.00 -37.29 -22.24
CA PHE A 78 30.80 -37.18 -21.02
C PHE A 78 30.57 -35.86 -20.30
N PHE A 79 30.59 -35.93 -18.96
CA PHE A 79 30.31 -34.77 -18.10
C PHE A 79 31.45 -34.50 -17.10
N SER A 80 31.83 -33.23 -16.93
CA SER A 80 32.87 -32.76 -16.00
C SER A 80 32.46 -31.48 -15.25
N LEU A 81 32.86 -31.33 -13.99
CA LEU A 81 32.62 -30.09 -13.22
C LEU A 81 33.68 -29.00 -13.48
N ASN A 82 34.92 -29.41 -13.77
CA ASN A 82 36.08 -28.50 -13.84
C ASN A 82 36.52 -28.21 -15.28
N GLY A 83 35.64 -28.44 -16.24
CA GLY A 83 35.93 -28.31 -17.67
C GLY A 83 36.84 -29.42 -18.22
N PHE A 84 37.23 -29.26 -19.48
CA PHE A 84 38.11 -30.17 -20.22
C PHE A 84 39.32 -29.41 -20.79
N SER A 85 40.46 -30.08 -20.92
CA SER A 85 41.61 -29.47 -21.60
C SER A 85 41.35 -29.32 -23.11
N PRO A 86 41.95 -28.33 -23.79
CA PRO A 86 41.82 -28.17 -25.24
C PRO A 86 42.19 -29.41 -26.06
N LEU A 87 43.20 -30.17 -25.62
CA LEU A 87 43.60 -31.41 -26.26
C LEU A 87 42.52 -32.50 -26.14
N ALA A 88 41.86 -32.59 -24.96
CA ALA A 88 40.76 -33.52 -24.74
C ALA A 88 39.52 -33.16 -25.57
N MET A 89 39.22 -31.86 -25.71
CA MET A 89 38.13 -31.38 -26.56
C MET A 89 38.36 -31.73 -28.02
N SER A 90 39.57 -31.46 -28.54
CA SER A 90 39.93 -31.77 -29.93
C SER A 90 39.90 -33.27 -30.23
N TRP A 91 40.37 -34.11 -29.29
CA TRP A 91 40.28 -35.56 -29.44
C TRP A 91 38.82 -36.03 -29.44
N ALA A 92 38.00 -35.53 -28.51
CA ALA A 92 36.59 -35.91 -28.43
C ALA A 92 35.80 -35.53 -29.69
N ASP A 93 36.05 -34.35 -30.28
CA ASP A 93 35.46 -33.95 -31.56
C ASP A 93 35.86 -34.91 -32.70
N SER A 94 37.12 -35.37 -32.72
CA SER A 94 37.59 -36.35 -33.73
C SER A 94 37.01 -37.77 -33.55
N ALA A 95 36.56 -38.08 -32.34
CA ALA A 95 35.96 -39.37 -31.99
C ALA A 95 34.42 -39.33 -31.96
N GLU A 96 33.80 -38.22 -32.39
CA GLU A 96 32.35 -37.97 -32.35
C GLU A 96 31.72 -38.07 -30.95
N ILE A 97 32.48 -37.71 -29.91
CA ILE A 97 32.03 -37.77 -28.51
C ILE A 97 31.52 -36.41 -28.07
N ALA A 98 30.34 -36.34 -27.46
CA ALA A 98 29.79 -35.11 -26.90
C ALA A 98 30.35 -34.82 -25.49
N LEU A 99 30.91 -33.64 -25.26
CA LEU A 99 31.43 -33.20 -23.96
C LEU A 99 30.60 -32.07 -23.37
N PHE A 100 30.17 -32.25 -22.13
CA PHE A 100 29.38 -31.28 -21.36
C PHE A 100 30.07 -30.95 -20.03
N SER A 101 30.02 -29.68 -19.62
CA SER A 101 30.46 -29.23 -18.31
C SER A 101 29.26 -28.79 -17.49
N PHE A 102 29.45 -28.62 -16.19
CA PHE A 102 28.51 -27.88 -15.36
C PHE A 102 29.10 -26.52 -14.96
N ASP A 103 28.27 -25.49 -14.81
CA ASP A 103 28.63 -24.33 -14.00
C ASP A 103 28.29 -24.55 -12.53
N TYR A 104 28.69 -23.61 -11.67
CA TYR A 104 28.39 -23.62 -10.24
C TYR A 104 26.89 -23.55 -9.93
N SER A 105 26.06 -23.23 -10.92
CA SER A 105 24.60 -23.16 -10.83
C SER A 105 23.92 -24.42 -11.39
N SER A 106 24.69 -25.46 -11.70
CA SER A 106 24.19 -26.75 -12.20
C SER A 106 23.63 -26.72 -13.62
N ASN A 107 23.93 -25.66 -14.36
CA ASN A 107 23.59 -25.60 -15.77
C ASN A 107 24.56 -26.46 -16.58
N VAL A 108 24.01 -27.29 -17.46
CA VAL A 108 24.78 -28.06 -18.43
C VAL A 108 25.29 -27.11 -19.51
N ILE A 109 26.61 -27.01 -19.66
CA ILE A 109 27.30 -26.21 -20.65
C ILE A 109 27.87 -27.15 -21.72
N PRO A 110 27.47 -27.04 -22.99
CA PRO A 110 28.10 -27.80 -24.06
C PRO A 110 29.51 -27.26 -24.33
N VAL A 111 30.52 -28.11 -24.21
CA VAL A 111 31.92 -27.69 -24.22
C VAL A 111 32.56 -27.82 -25.59
N ASN A 112 32.26 -28.90 -26.32
CA ASN A 112 32.78 -29.16 -27.67
C ASN A 112 31.70 -29.02 -28.77
N GLU A 113 32.10 -29.11 -30.03
CA GLU A 113 31.22 -28.81 -31.15
C GLU A 113 30.07 -29.82 -31.27
N ILE A 114 30.35 -31.10 -31.02
CA ILE A 114 29.36 -32.17 -31.01
C ILE A 114 28.25 -31.89 -29.97
N ALA A 115 28.62 -31.54 -28.74
CA ALA A 115 27.68 -31.19 -27.67
C ALA A 115 26.83 -29.95 -28.01
N ARG A 116 27.40 -28.96 -28.70
CA ARG A 116 26.65 -27.77 -29.15
C ARG A 116 25.65 -28.13 -30.24
N ARG A 117 26.02 -28.98 -31.20
CA ARG A 117 25.13 -29.47 -32.26
C ARG A 117 23.95 -30.27 -31.70
N TRP A 118 24.18 -31.06 -30.66
CA TRP A 118 23.12 -31.77 -29.93
C TRP A 118 22.17 -30.79 -29.22
N THR A 119 22.73 -29.79 -28.54
CA THR A 119 21.96 -28.76 -27.84
C THR A 119 21.18 -27.86 -28.82
N SER A 120 21.70 -27.60 -30.01
CA SER A 120 21.00 -26.86 -31.05
C SER A 120 19.91 -27.68 -31.74
N ARG A 121 20.07 -29.02 -31.85
CA ARG A 121 19.00 -29.91 -32.33
C ARG A 121 17.81 -29.93 -31.36
N LEU A 122 18.05 -29.86 -30.04
CA LEU A 122 17.01 -29.65 -29.03
C LEU A 122 16.25 -28.33 -29.19
N ARG A 123 16.93 -27.26 -29.62
CA ARG A 123 16.28 -25.96 -29.90
C ARG A 123 15.48 -25.94 -31.21
N GLY A 124 15.61 -26.97 -32.05
CA GLY A 124 14.97 -27.06 -33.37
C GLY A 124 13.90 -28.14 -33.51
N VAL A 125 13.56 -28.85 -32.42
CA VAL A 125 12.36 -29.69 -32.36
C VAL A 125 11.24 -28.81 -31.84
N GLU A 126 10.17 -28.67 -32.62
CA GLU A 126 8.97 -27.87 -32.32
C GLU A 126 8.63 -27.86 -30.83
N GLU A 127 8.73 -26.68 -30.24
CA GLU A 127 8.30 -26.37 -28.89
C GLU A 127 6.84 -26.80 -28.68
N LEU A 128 6.65 -27.93 -28.01
CA LEU A 128 5.57 -28.06 -27.03
C LEU A 128 5.92 -27.13 -25.85
N GLU A 129 5.85 -25.82 -26.11
CA GLU A 129 5.98 -24.78 -25.11
C GLU A 129 4.82 -24.98 -24.11
N SER A 130 5.13 -25.54 -22.94
CA SER A 130 4.18 -25.66 -21.85
C SER A 130 3.62 -24.28 -21.49
N ALA A 131 2.35 -24.20 -21.10
CA ALA A 131 1.73 -22.94 -20.69
C ALA A 131 2.54 -22.22 -19.59
N GLU A 132 3.16 -22.96 -18.66
CA GLU A 132 4.02 -22.42 -17.61
C GLU A 132 5.24 -21.65 -18.17
N ALA A 133 5.98 -22.25 -19.11
CA ALA A 133 7.14 -21.60 -19.74
C ALA A 133 6.76 -20.33 -20.50
N LEU A 134 5.59 -20.34 -21.15
CA LEU A 134 5.02 -19.18 -21.84
C LEU A 134 4.65 -18.06 -20.85
N ILE A 135 4.07 -18.40 -19.70
CA ILE A 135 3.74 -17.43 -18.65
C ILE A 135 5.01 -16.81 -18.07
N ASP A 136 6.02 -17.62 -17.72
CA ASP A 136 7.30 -17.13 -17.20
C ASP A 136 7.98 -16.16 -18.17
N ARG A 137 7.99 -16.52 -19.46
CA ARG A 137 8.51 -15.65 -20.53
C ARG A 137 7.71 -14.36 -20.64
N GLY A 138 6.38 -14.45 -20.61
CA GLY A 138 5.49 -13.29 -20.65
C GLY A 138 5.70 -12.34 -19.47
N VAL A 139 5.85 -12.87 -18.25
CA VAL A 139 6.12 -12.07 -17.04
C VAL A 139 7.45 -11.34 -17.15
N PHE A 140 8.49 -12.03 -17.63
CA PHE A 140 9.81 -11.43 -17.85
C PHE A 140 9.77 -10.29 -18.88
N LEU A 141 9.06 -10.49 -20.00
CA LEU A 141 8.88 -9.49 -21.06
C LEU A 141 8.06 -8.29 -20.58
N ALA A 142 6.96 -8.53 -19.86
CA ALA A 142 6.14 -7.47 -19.28
C ALA A 142 6.93 -6.62 -18.27
N GLY A 143 7.83 -7.22 -17.49
CA GLY A 143 8.75 -6.51 -16.60
C GLY A 143 9.71 -5.56 -17.32
N ARG A 144 9.98 -5.78 -18.61
CA ARG A 144 10.79 -4.92 -19.48
C ARG A 144 9.96 -3.89 -20.27
N GLY A 145 8.64 -3.90 -20.10
CA GLY A 145 7.71 -3.05 -20.88
C GLY A 145 7.43 -3.58 -22.29
N GLU A 146 7.83 -4.81 -22.62
CA GLU A 146 7.62 -5.44 -23.93
C GLU A 146 6.23 -6.10 -23.99
N PHE A 147 5.18 -5.28 -23.83
CA PHE A 147 3.79 -5.76 -23.68
C PHE A 147 3.25 -6.50 -24.91
N GLY A 148 3.72 -6.18 -26.12
CA GLY A 148 3.32 -6.88 -27.34
C GLY A 148 3.71 -8.36 -27.31
N GLU A 149 5.00 -8.64 -27.10
CA GLU A 149 5.54 -10.00 -27.02
C GLU A 149 5.03 -10.75 -25.77
N ALA A 150 4.91 -10.04 -24.64
CA ALA A 150 4.33 -10.62 -23.42
C ALA A 150 2.88 -11.08 -23.67
N GLY A 151 2.08 -10.25 -24.33
CA GLY A 151 0.71 -10.56 -24.69
C GLY A 151 0.59 -11.76 -25.65
N GLU A 152 1.54 -11.96 -26.56
CA GLU A 152 1.61 -13.14 -27.41
C GLU A 152 1.87 -14.42 -26.61
N CYS A 153 2.83 -14.35 -25.69
CA CYS A 153 3.16 -15.47 -24.81
C CYS A 153 1.94 -15.88 -23.98
N TYR A 154 1.26 -14.92 -23.34
CA TYR A 154 0.07 -15.21 -22.56
C TYR A 154 -1.11 -15.68 -23.41
N ARG A 155 -1.32 -15.13 -24.63
CA ARG A 155 -2.37 -15.62 -25.55
C ARG A 155 -2.14 -17.07 -25.95
N ARG A 156 -0.89 -17.45 -26.22
CA ARG A 156 -0.53 -18.84 -26.52
C ARG A 156 -0.78 -19.73 -25.31
N ALA A 157 -0.38 -19.34 -24.10
CA ALA A 157 -0.66 -20.09 -22.88
C ALA A 157 -2.17 -20.20 -22.57
N ALA A 158 -2.93 -19.12 -22.77
CA ALA A 158 -4.39 -19.13 -22.61
C ALA A 158 -5.08 -20.05 -23.63
N SER A 159 -4.57 -20.15 -24.86
CA SER A 159 -5.08 -21.08 -25.87
C SER A 159 -4.90 -22.55 -25.49
N LEU A 160 -3.90 -22.84 -24.63
CA LEU A 160 -3.70 -24.15 -24.01
C LEU A 160 -4.65 -24.41 -22.83
N GLY A 161 -5.51 -23.44 -22.49
CA GLY A 161 -6.49 -23.53 -21.42
C GLY A 161 -6.00 -23.09 -20.04
N ASP A 162 -4.80 -22.50 -19.95
CA ASP A 162 -4.24 -22.04 -18.68
C ASP A 162 -4.98 -20.79 -18.16
N SER A 163 -5.56 -20.92 -16.96
CA SER A 163 -6.36 -19.86 -16.35
C SER A 163 -5.52 -18.78 -15.66
N GLY A 164 -4.26 -19.06 -15.36
CA GLY A 164 -3.27 -18.09 -14.89
C GLY A 164 -2.84 -17.14 -16.02
N ALA A 165 -2.61 -17.66 -17.22
CA ALA A 165 -2.33 -16.86 -18.41
C ALA A 165 -3.48 -15.93 -18.77
N MET A 166 -4.73 -16.40 -18.64
CA MET A 166 -5.93 -15.56 -18.82
C MET A 166 -5.97 -14.41 -17.81
N ASN A 167 -5.60 -14.67 -16.55
CA ASN A 167 -5.45 -13.62 -15.54
C ASN A 167 -4.35 -12.62 -15.93
N GLN A 168 -3.18 -13.09 -16.38
CA GLN A 168 -2.07 -12.21 -16.77
C GLN A 168 -2.41 -11.32 -17.97
N LEU A 169 -3.16 -11.84 -18.95
CA LEU A 169 -3.72 -11.03 -20.04
C LEU A 169 -4.65 -9.96 -19.51
N GLY A 170 -5.58 -10.31 -18.62
CA GLY A 170 -6.47 -9.35 -17.98
C GLY A 170 -5.70 -8.24 -17.26
N CYS A 171 -4.69 -8.59 -16.45
CA CYS A 171 -3.84 -7.61 -15.76
C CYS A 171 -3.06 -6.72 -16.73
N MET A 172 -2.60 -7.25 -17.86
CA MET A 172 -1.90 -6.48 -18.88
C MET A 172 -2.84 -5.46 -19.54
N HIS A 173 -4.02 -5.89 -19.99
CA HIS A 173 -5.02 -4.99 -20.58
C HIS A 173 -5.49 -3.93 -19.56
N TYR A 174 -5.63 -4.30 -18.28
CA TYR A 174 -5.94 -3.35 -17.21
C TYR A 174 -4.86 -2.25 -17.08
N LYS A 175 -3.57 -2.62 -17.11
CA LYS A 175 -2.46 -1.64 -17.09
C LYS A 175 -2.43 -0.74 -18.32
N LEU A 176 -2.91 -1.23 -19.47
CA LEU A 176 -3.06 -0.45 -20.70
C LEU A 176 -4.34 0.40 -20.73
N ASN A 177 -5.14 0.38 -19.65
CA ASN A 177 -6.44 1.04 -19.54
C ASN A 177 -7.49 0.52 -20.54
N GLU A 178 -7.37 -0.75 -20.96
CA GLU A 178 -8.27 -1.44 -21.88
C GLU A 178 -9.28 -2.28 -21.08
N LEU A 179 -10.13 -1.61 -20.29
CA LEU A 179 -10.98 -2.25 -19.27
C LEU A 179 -11.93 -3.33 -19.82
N ALA A 180 -12.49 -3.13 -21.01
CA ALA A 180 -13.40 -4.10 -21.62
C ALA A 180 -12.69 -5.41 -21.99
N ASP A 181 -11.45 -5.33 -22.47
CA ASP A 181 -10.66 -6.52 -22.79
C ASP A 181 -10.10 -7.16 -21.52
N ALA A 182 -9.73 -6.36 -20.52
CA ALA A 182 -9.36 -6.86 -19.20
C ALA A 182 -10.49 -7.69 -18.58
N GLU A 183 -11.72 -7.14 -18.55
CA GLU A 183 -12.90 -7.85 -18.03
C GLU A 183 -13.16 -9.15 -18.78
N ARG A 184 -13.07 -9.16 -20.13
CA ARG A 184 -13.26 -10.36 -20.94
C ARG A 184 -12.28 -11.47 -20.57
N TRP A 185 -10.99 -11.13 -20.43
CA TRP A 185 -9.97 -12.10 -20.06
C TRP A 185 -10.13 -12.59 -18.62
N PHE A 186 -10.48 -11.71 -17.69
CA PHE A 186 -10.77 -12.11 -16.31
C PHE A 186 -11.99 -13.02 -16.22
N ARG A 187 -13.09 -12.73 -16.94
CA ARG A 187 -14.25 -13.64 -17.04
C ARG A 187 -13.84 -15.01 -17.54
N LEU A 188 -13.04 -15.07 -18.60
CA LEU A 188 -12.56 -16.34 -19.14
C LEU A 188 -11.72 -17.12 -18.11
N GLY A 189 -10.78 -16.46 -17.43
CA GLY A 189 -9.97 -17.06 -16.38
C GLY A 189 -10.80 -17.52 -15.18
N ALA A 190 -11.78 -16.72 -14.76
CA ALA A 190 -12.68 -17.00 -13.66
C ALA A 190 -13.55 -18.24 -13.94
N HIS A 191 -14.15 -18.33 -15.13
CA HIS A 191 -14.89 -19.53 -15.56
C HIS A 191 -14.01 -20.79 -15.65
N ARG A 192 -12.70 -20.63 -15.86
CA ARG A 192 -11.72 -21.73 -15.81
C ARG A 192 -11.16 -21.99 -14.40
N GLY A 193 -11.67 -21.31 -13.39
CA GLY A 193 -11.36 -21.58 -11.98
C GLY A 193 -10.15 -20.82 -11.43
N SER A 194 -9.60 -19.83 -12.14
CA SER A 194 -8.52 -18.99 -11.61
C SER A 194 -9.03 -18.07 -10.52
N GLU A 195 -8.57 -18.28 -9.29
CA GLU A 195 -8.91 -17.46 -8.12
C GLU A 195 -8.49 -16.00 -8.30
N SER A 196 -7.29 -15.76 -8.84
CA SER A 196 -6.81 -14.40 -9.12
C SER A 196 -7.67 -13.69 -10.18
N ALA A 197 -8.12 -14.42 -11.21
CA ALA A 197 -9.00 -13.85 -12.22
C ALA A 197 -10.38 -13.50 -11.64
N MET A 198 -10.91 -14.32 -10.75
CA MET A 198 -12.16 -14.03 -10.02
C MET A 198 -12.04 -12.76 -9.17
N CYS A 199 -10.94 -12.61 -8.41
CA CYS A 199 -10.69 -11.40 -7.62
C CYS A 199 -10.61 -10.15 -8.50
N ASN A 200 -9.80 -10.20 -9.56
CA ASN A 200 -9.61 -9.07 -10.46
C ASN A 200 -10.88 -8.71 -11.24
N LEU A 201 -11.67 -9.71 -11.62
CA LEU A 201 -12.97 -9.50 -12.23
C LEU A 201 -13.91 -8.77 -11.26
N ALA A 202 -14.01 -9.25 -10.02
CA ALA A 202 -14.86 -8.63 -9.01
C ALA A 202 -14.47 -7.18 -8.74
N LEU A 203 -13.17 -6.86 -8.72
CA LEU A 203 -12.68 -5.48 -8.59
C LEU A 203 -13.19 -4.56 -9.72
N ILE A 204 -13.09 -4.99 -10.98
CA ILE A 204 -13.60 -4.21 -12.12
C ILE A 204 -15.13 -4.07 -12.04
N LEU A 205 -15.83 -5.13 -11.69
CA LEU A 205 -17.29 -5.12 -11.56
C LEU A 205 -17.76 -4.14 -10.48
N LEU A 206 -17.06 -4.07 -9.33
CA LEU A 206 -17.33 -3.05 -8.31
C LEU A 206 -17.15 -1.64 -8.86
N SER A 207 -16.06 -1.38 -9.58
CA SER A 207 -15.81 -0.05 -10.16
C SER A 207 -16.87 0.37 -11.18
N ASN A 208 -17.52 -0.60 -11.83
CA ASN A 208 -18.62 -0.40 -12.78
C ASN A 208 -20.01 -0.41 -12.10
N GLY A 209 -20.09 -0.54 -10.77
CA GLY A 209 -21.35 -0.56 -10.01
C GLY A 209 -22.10 -1.90 -10.01
N SER A 210 -21.53 -2.98 -10.57
CA SER A 210 -22.11 -4.32 -10.59
C SER A 210 -21.79 -5.08 -9.29
N ILE A 211 -22.31 -4.58 -8.16
CA ILE A 211 -21.98 -5.05 -6.81
C ILE A 211 -22.33 -6.52 -6.60
N GLU A 212 -23.54 -6.93 -6.98
CA GLU A 212 -24.02 -8.31 -6.79
C GLU A 212 -23.15 -9.35 -7.54
N GLU A 213 -22.72 -9.00 -8.75
CA GLU A 213 -21.86 -9.87 -9.55
C GLU A 213 -20.43 -9.91 -8.99
N ALA A 214 -19.91 -8.78 -8.52
CA ALA A 214 -18.61 -8.75 -7.85
C ALA A 214 -18.61 -9.60 -6.57
N GLU A 215 -19.67 -9.49 -5.76
CA GLU A 215 -19.85 -10.29 -4.54
C GLU A 215 -19.88 -11.78 -4.85
N TYR A 216 -20.56 -12.19 -5.94
CA TYR A 216 -20.56 -13.57 -6.42
C TYR A 216 -19.13 -14.07 -6.71
N TRP A 217 -18.36 -13.32 -7.51
CA TRP A 217 -17.00 -13.75 -7.86
C TRP A 217 -16.03 -13.74 -6.68
N TYR A 218 -16.17 -12.80 -5.75
CA TYR A 218 -15.42 -12.85 -4.49
C TYR A 218 -15.81 -14.05 -3.63
N ARG A 219 -17.09 -14.43 -3.54
CA ARG A 219 -17.51 -15.65 -2.83
C ARG A 219 -16.89 -16.91 -3.43
N GLU A 220 -16.89 -17.03 -4.76
CA GLU A 220 -16.29 -18.18 -5.44
C GLU A 220 -14.77 -18.28 -5.17
N ALA A 221 -14.05 -17.16 -5.27
CA ALA A 221 -12.62 -17.13 -4.97
C ALA A 221 -12.32 -17.39 -3.49
N ALA A 222 -13.09 -16.78 -2.58
CA ALA A 222 -12.96 -16.98 -1.13
C ALA A 222 -13.27 -18.43 -0.73
N GLY A 223 -14.26 -19.06 -1.39
CA GLY A 223 -14.60 -20.48 -1.21
C GLY A 223 -13.48 -21.43 -1.60
N LYS A 224 -12.59 -21.02 -2.52
CA LYS A 224 -11.39 -21.76 -2.92
C LYS A 224 -10.17 -21.53 -2.01
N GLY A 225 -10.28 -20.62 -1.04
CA GLY A 225 -9.19 -20.32 -0.09
C GLY A 225 -8.42 -19.05 -0.41
N ASN A 226 -8.84 -18.25 -1.40
CA ASN A 226 -8.17 -17.01 -1.73
C ASN A 226 -8.34 -15.97 -0.60
N VAL A 227 -7.25 -15.62 0.07
CA VAL A 227 -7.24 -14.74 1.25
C VAL A 227 -7.63 -13.29 0.89
N GLU A 228 -7.17 -12.80 -0.25
CA GLU A 228 -7.52 -11.47 -0.75
C GLU A 228 -9.03 -11.37 -1.07
N ALA A 229 -9.59 -12.40 -1.70
CA ALA A 229 -11.03 -12.50 -1.92
C ALA A 229 -11.82 -12.50 -0.61
N MET A 230 -11.36 -13.24 0.42
CA MET A 230 -12.02 -13.24 1.73
C MET A 230 -12.05 -11.84 2.34
N TYR A 231 -10.94 -11.10 2.24
CA TYR A 231 -10.87 -9.72 2.72
C TYR A 231 -11.81 -8.80 1.93
N ASN A 232 -11.71 -8.80 0.60
CA ASN A 232 -12.53 -7.93 -0.26
C ASN A 232 -14.02 -8.26 -0.17
N LEU A 233 -14.38 -9.53 -0.03
CA LEU A 233 -15.75 -9.96 0.26
C LEU A 233 -16.24 -9.37 1.59
N GLY A 234 -15.38 -9.40 2.63
CA GLY A 234 -15.68 -8.76 3.91
C GLY A 234 -15.96 -7.26 3.77
N VAL A 235 -15.23 -6.55 2.91
CA VAL A 235 -15.47 -5.13 2.61
C VAL A 235 -16.83 -4.94 1.97
N VAL A 236 -17.11 -5.65 0.87
CA VAL A 236 -18.39 -5.54 0.13
C VAL A 236 -19.59 -5.84 1.02
N LEU A 237 -19.50 -6.91 1.83
CA LEU A 237 -20.57 -7.30 2.74
C LEU A 237 -20.77 -6.29 3.87
N SER A 238 -19.68 -5.70 4.39
CA SER A 238 -19.76 -4.66 5.41
C SER A 238 -20.45 -3.41 4.88
N ASP A 239 -20.07 -2.96 3.68
CA ASP A 239 -20.66 -1.79 3.03
C ASP A 239 -22.12 -2.03 2.64
N GLY A 240 -22.47 -3.27 2.28
CA GLY A 240 -23.85 -3.72 2.02
C GLY A 240 -24.67 -3.97 3.30
N GLY A 241 -24.11 -3.78 4.49
CA GLY A 241 -24.81 -3.95 5.77
C GLY A 241 -24.94 -5.40 6.27
N ALA A 242 -24.34 -6.38 5.57
CA ALA A 242 -24.29 -7.79 5.96
C ALA A 242 -23.18 -8.06 7.00
N VAL A 243 -23.17 -7.30 8.10
CA VAL A 243 -22.11 -7.28 9.12
C VAL A 243 -21.73 -8.67 9.67
N PRO A 244 -22.67 -9.57 10.01
CA PRO A 244 -22.31 -10.91 10.51
C PRO A 244 -21.53 -11.75 9.50
N GLU A 245 -21.87 -11.65 8.20
CA GLU A 245 -21.16 -12.37 7.15
C GLU A 245 -19.79 -11.74 6.87
N ALA A 246 -19.71 -10.39 6.90
CA ALA A 246 -18.44 -9.68 6.80
C ALA A 246 -17.46 -10.08 7.92
N LYS A 247 -17.94 -10.14 9.17
CA LYS A 247 -17.16 -10.58 10.34
C LYS A 247 -16.57 -11.97 10.14
N HIS A 248 -17.36 -12.92 9.64
CA HIS A 248 -16.93 -14.29 9.35
C HIS A 248 -15.81 -14.33 8.30
N TRP A 249 -15.95 -13.59 7.20
CA TRP A 249 -14.94 -13.56 6.13
C TRP A 249 -13.68 -12.82 6.55
N TYR A 250 -13.79 -11.70 7.27
CA TYR A 250 -12.64 -11.04 7.87
C TYR A 250 -11.91 -11.93 8.87
N GLN A 251 -12.62 -12.71 9.69
CA GLN A 251 -12.00 -13.65 10.61
C GLN A 251 -11.18 -14.72 9.87
N LYS A 252 -11.70 -15.28 8.78
CA LYS A 252 -10.95 -16.23 7.95
C LYS A 252 -9.71 -15.61 7.31
N ALA A 253 -9.84 -14.40 6.75
CA ALA A 253 -8.72 -13.68 6.15
C ALA A 253 -7.65 -13.32 7.21
N ALA A 254 -8.08 -12.84 8.38
CA ALA A 254 -7.22 -12.50 9.50
C ALA A 254 -6.48 -13.72 10.06
N LEU A 255 -7.15 -14.88 10.19
CA LEU A 255 -6.50 -16.13 10.58
C LEU A 255 -5.46 -16.61 9.55
N SER A 256 -5.67 -16.27 8.28
CA SER A 256 -4.74 -16.56 7.18
C SER A 256 -3.60 -15.54 7.06
N GLY A 257 -3.54 -14.55 7.95
CA GLY A 257 -2.46 -13.58 8.02
C GLY A 257 -2.74 -12.22 7.36
N GLN A 258 -3.93 -11.99 6.80
CA GLN A 258 -4.28 -10.70 6.22
C GLN A 258 -4.40 -9.62 7.32
N VAL A 259 -3.53 -8.63 7.27
CA VAL A 259 -3.37 -7.64 8.34
C VAL A 259 -4.51 -6.62 8.36
N GLU A 260 -4.96 -6.19 7.18
CA GLU A 260 -6.10 -5.28 6.99
C GLU A 260 -7.40 -5.93 7.49
N ALA A 261 -7.56 -7.23 7.26
CA ALA A 261 -8.70 -7.98 7.77
C ALA A 261 -8.70 -8.04 9.32
N MET A 262 -7.53 -8.17 9.96
CA MET A 262 -7.42 -8.10 11.42
C MET A 262 -7.89 -6.73 11.93
N ASN A 263 -7.50 -5.64 11.27
CA ASN A 263 -7.96 -4.30 11.63
C ASN A 263 -9.47 -4.14 11.45
N ASN A 264 -10.01 -4.51 10.28
CA ASN A 264 -11.43 -4.32 9.99
C ASN A 264 -12.31 -5.20 10.89
N LEU A 265 -11.86 -6.42 11.21
CA LEU A 265 -12.51 -7.25 12.22
C LEU A 265 -12.54 -6.56 13.58
N GLY A 266 -11.43 -5.94 14.00
CA GLY A 266 -11.38 -5.15 15.22
C GLY A 266 -12.37 -3.98 15.23
N VAL A 267 -12.53 -3.30 14.09
CA VAL A 267 -13.50 -2.20 13.94
C VAL A 267 -14.94 -2.70 14.12
N LEU A 268 -15.32 -3.79 13.45
CA LEU A 268 -16.66 -4.37 13.58
C LEU A 268 -16.94 -4.80 15.03
N LEU A 269 -16.00 -5.51 15.65
CA LEU A 269 -16.10 -5.95 17.04
C LEU A 269 -16.24 -4.77 18.01
N SER A 270 -15.48 -3.69 17.80
CA SER A 270 -15.58 -2.49 18.64
C SER A 270 -16.95 -1.83 18.51
N GLY A 271 -17.52 -1.78 17.31
CA GLY A 271 -18.87 -1.26 17.07
C GLY A 271 -19.98 -2.08 17.75
N GLU A 272 -19.75 -3.38 17.93
CA GLU A 272 -20.63 -4.30 18.69
C GLU A 272 -20.37 -4.30 20.20
N ASN A 273 -19.51 -3.40 20.70
CA ASN A 273 -19.03 -3.34 22.10
C ASN A 273 -18.25 -4.58 22.57
N GLU A 274 -17.73 -5.41 21.66
CA GLU A 274 -16.84 -6.54 21.95
C GLU A 274 -15.37 -6.10 22.12
N THR A 275 -15.14 -5.08 22.95
CA THR A 275 -13.86 -4.34 23.02
C THR A 275 -12.64 -5.20 23.35
N ASN A 276 -12.81 -6.26 24.16
CA ASN A 276 -11.71 -7.17 24.48
C ASN A 276 -11.26 -8.01 23.28
N GLU A 277 -12.18 -8.37 22.38
CA GLU A 277 -11.82 -9.10 21.17
C GLU A 277 -11.26 -8.17 20.10
N ALA A 278 -11.84 -6.98 19.96
CA ALA A 278 -11.29 -5.92 19.12
C ALA A 278 -9.84 -5.62 19.47
N GLU A 279 -9.53 -5.45 20.77
CA GLU A 279 -8.17 -5.23 21.26
C GLU A 279 -7.20 -6.34 20.84
N ARG A 280 -7.60 -7.62 20.94
CA ARG A 280 -6.76 -8.75 20.53
C ARG A 280 -6.41 -8.68 19.05
N TRP A 281 -7.39 -8.39 18.20
CA TRP A 281 -7.17 -8.30 16.76
C TRP A 281 -6.35 -7.08 16.37
N TYR A 282 -6.60 -5.92 16.97
CA TYR A 282 -5.77 -4.75 16.74
C TYR A 282 -4.33 -4.96 17.21
N ARG A 283 -4.10 -5.59 18.37
CA ARG A 283 -2.73 -5.91 18.83
C ARG A 283 -2.01 -6.83 17.85
N ARG A 284 -2.72 -7.80 17.26
CA ARG A 284 -2.15 -8.69 16.24
C ARG A 284 -1.77 -7.91 14.97
N ALA A 285 -2.67 -7.07 14.46
CA ALA A 285 -2.38 -6.20 13.31
C ALA A 285 -1.20 -5.24 13.59
N ALA A 286 -1.19 -4.61 14.77
CA ALA A 286 -0.11 -3.74 15.23
C ALA A 286 1.24 -4.47 15.33
N SER A 287 1.25 -5.75 15.75
CA SER A 287 2.49 -6.56 15.77
C SER A 287 3.07 -6.81 14.37
N CYS A 288 2.24 -6.70 13.33
CA CYS A 288 2.66 -6.74 11.93
C CYS A 288 3.02 -5.35 11.36
N GLY A 289 3.05 -4.30 12.19
CA GLY A 289 3.37 -2.93 11.76
C GLY A 289 2.19 -2.14 11.18
N HIS A 290 0.94 -2.58 11.42
CA HIS A 290 -0.23 -1.88 10.86
C HIS A 290 -0.57 -0.61 11.65
N ALA A 291 -0.17 0.56 11.12
CA ALA A 291 -0.37 1.84 11.77
C ALA A 291 -1.85 2.19 12.06
N PRO A 292 -2.82 1.98 11.13
CA PRO A 292 -4.23 2.25 11.45
C PRO A 292 -4.77 1.40 12.62
N ALA A 293 -4.25 0.19 12.82
CA ALA A 293 -4.64 -0.63 13.97
C ALA A 293 -4.02 -0.10 15.28
N MET A 294 -2.79 0.41 15.24
CA MET A 294 -2.18 1.11 16.37
C MET A 294 -2.97 2.37 16.73
N LYS A 295 -3.40 3.15 15.73
CA LYS A 295 -4.31 4.29 15.94
C LYS A 295 -5.60 3.86 16.64
N ASN A 296 -6.24 2.79 16.17
CA ASN A 296 -7.48 2.28 16.78
C ASN A 296 -7.27 1.77 18.21
N LEU A 297 -6.12 1.15 18.52
CA LEU A 297 -5.75 0.83 19.91
C LEU A 297 -5.64 2.09 20.76
N GLY A 298 -4.97 3.14 20.25
CA GLY A 298 -4.84 4.41 20.95
C GLY A 298 -6.20 5.01 21.30
N SER A 299 -7.12 5.06 20.32
CA SER A 299 -8.49 5.56 20.55
C SER A 299 -9.26 4.72 21.55
N MET A 300 -9.09 3.39 21.52
CA MET A 300 -9.75 2.50 22.48
C MET A 300 -9.24 2.72 23.92
N PHE A 301 -7.94 2.95 24.12
CA PHE A 301 -7.40 3.29 25.43
C PHE A 301 -7.83 4.68 25.91
N LEU A 302 -7.88 5.65 25.00
CA LEU A 302 -8.38 6.99 25.30
C LEU A 302 -9.85 6.96 25.78
N HIS A 303 -10.72 6.19 25.10
CA HIS A 303 -12.11 5.99 25.53
C HIS A 303 -12.25 5.32 26.91
N ARG A 304 -11.21 4.59 27.36
CA ARG A 304 -11.16 3.98 28.71
C ARG A 304 -10.54 4.92 29.76
N GLY A 305 -10.09 6.12 29.36
CA GLY A 305 -9.39 7.07 30.21
C GLY A 305 -7.93 6.69 30.51
N ASP A 306 -7.29 5.88 29.66
CA ASP A 306 -5.87 5.54 29.77
C ASP A 306 -5.05 6.31 28.73
N ASP A 307 -4.82 7.60 29.02
CA ASP A 307 -4.11 8.53 28.15
C ASP A 307 -2.66 8.08 27.90
N ALA A 308 -2.02 7.44 28.90
CA ALA A 308 -0.66 6.96 28.77
C ALA A 308 -0.54 5.82 27.73
N GLN A 309 -1.46 4.85 27.76
CA GLN A 309 -1.53 3.83 26.72
C GLN A 309 -1.94 4.41 25.37
N ALA A 310 -2.88 5.36 25.35
CA ALA A 310 -3.30 6.04 24.13
C ALA A 310 -2.11 6.72 23.42
N ALA A 311 -1.35 7.54 24.16
CA ALA A 311 -0.14 8.20 23.68
C ALA A 311 0.91 7.20 23.17
N CYS A 312 1.12 6.09 23.88
CA CYS A 312 2.07 5.05 23.46
C CYS A 312 1.71 4.45 22.09
N TRP A 313 0.44 4.12 21.89
CA TRP A 313 -0.02 3.54 20.62
C TRP A 313 -0.08 4.56 19.49
N TYR A 314 -0.53 5.79 19.77
CA TYR A 314 -0.47 6.87 18.79
C TYR A 314 0.96 7.18 18.36
N ARG A 315 1.93 7.21 19.29
CA ARG A 315 3.35 7.43 18.97
C ARG A 315 3.90 6.36 18.03
N ARG A 316 3.65 5.08 18.30
CA ARG A 316 4.08 3.99 17.41
C ARG A 316 3.48 4.11 16.00
N SER A 317 2.19 4.47 15.92
CA SER A 317 1.51 4.71 14.64
C SER A 317 2.09 5.90 13.88
N ALA A 318 2.33 7.00 14.61
CA ALA A 318 2.87 8.25 14.08
C ALA A 318 4.32 8.08 13.59
N GLU A 319 5.15 7.29 14.29
CA GLU A 319 6.50 6.93 13.88
C GLU A 319 6.53 6.14 12.56
N LEU A 320 5.46 5.43 12.22
CA LEU A 320 5.28 4.75 10.93
C LEU A 320 4.72 5.66 9.83
N GLY A 321 4.55 6.96 10.09
CA GLY A 321 4.08 7.93 9.10
C GLY A 321 2.56 8.11 9.05
N HIS A 322 1.79 7.56 10.00
CA HIS A 322 0.34 7.72 10.00
C HIS A 322 -0.09 9.12 10.47
N VAL A 323 -0.50 9.95 9.51
CA VAL A 323 -0.80 11.39 9.69
C VAL A 323 -1.81 11.65 10.81
N SER A 324 -2.98 10.98 10.79
CA SER A 324 -3.99 11.20 11.83
C SER A 324 -3.50 10.80 13.23
N SER A 325 -2.53 9.89 13.34
CA SER A 325 -1.94 9.54 14.65
C SER A 325 -0.96 10.58 15.13
N MET A 326 -0.24 11.26 14.23
CA MET A 326 0.60 12.41 14.59
C MET A 326 -0.27 13.51 15.17
N TYR A 327 -1.39 13.84 14.52
CA TYR A 327 -2.36 14.82 15.04
C TYR A 327 -2.93 14.40 16.40
N LEU A 328 -3.48 13.18 16.51
CA LEU A 328 -4.08 12.70 17.76
C LEU A 328 -3.08 12.63 18.92
N LEU A 329 -1.81 12.30 18.64
CA LEU A 329 -0.76 12.36 19.65
C LEU A 329 -0.47 13.81 20.06
N GLY A 330 -0.38 14.73 19.10
CA GLY A 330 -0.20 16.16 19.36
C GLY A 330 -1.30 16.72 20.26
N SER A 331 -2.57 16.44 19.96
CA SER A 331 -3.71 16.89 20.77
C SER A 331 -3.66 16.33 22.19
N LEU A 332 -3.32 15.04 22.35
CA LEU A 332 -3.23 14.43 23.67
C LEU A 332 -2.07 15.00 24.51
N LEU A 333 -0.94 15.33 23.85
CA LEU A 333 0.20 15.97 24.49
C LEU A 333 -0.14 17.41 24.89
N GLU A 334 -0.84 18.15 24.03
CA GLU A 334 -1.35 19.49 24.30
C GLU A 334 -2.26 19.50 25.54
N ASP A 335 -3.23 18.60 25.60
CA ASP A 335 -4.13 18.43 26.75
C ASP A 335 -3.37 18.10 28.05
N SER A 336 -2.27 17.36 27.95
CA SER A 336 -1.39 17.04 29.08
C SER A 336 -0.42 18.17 29.48
N GLY A 337 -0.36 19.25 28.68
CA GLY A 337 0.50 20.41 28.89
C GLY A 337 1.91 20.29 28.28
N ASP A 338 2.21 19.22 27.54
CA ASP A 338 3.48 19.06 26.82
C ASP A 338 3.40 19.72 25.43
N ILE A 339 3.26 21.05 25.44
CA ILE A 339 3.11 21.87 24.23
C ILE A 339 4.32 21.73 23.29
N GLY A 340 5.52 21.50 23.85
CA GLY A 340 6.74 21.34 23.07
C GLY A 340 6.72 20.09 22.20
N GLU A 341 6.43 18.93 22.79
CA GLU A 341 6.31 17.69 22.00
C GLU A 341 5.06 17.74 21.09
N ALA A 342 3.97 18.36 21.52
CA ALA A 342 2.77 18.54 20.70
C ALA A 342 3.07 19.31 19.40
N GLU A 343 3.76 20.45 19.50
CA GLU A 343 4.14 21.28 18.35
C GLU A 343 4.98 20.49 17.34
N GLU A 344 5.92 19.64 17.80
CA GLU A 344 6.72 18.78 16.91
C GLU A 344 5.87 17.78 16.12
N TRP A 345 4.88 17.15 16.77
CA TRP A 345 4.00 16.19 16.12
C TRP A 345 3.02 16.87 15.17
N PHE A 346 2.46 18.01 15.57
CA PHE A 346 1.63 18.81 14.67
C PHE A 346 2.42 19.29 13.46
N LEU A 347 3.67 19.72 13.62
CA LEU A 347 4.53 20.11 12.49
C LEU A 347 4.73 18.97 11.48
N LYS A 348 4.94 17.74 11.96
CA LYS A 348 5.06 16.56 11.09
C LYS A 348 3.75 16.30 10.34
N ALA A 349 2.60 16.34 11.02
CA ALA A 349 1.29 16.14 10.40
C ALA A 349 0.96 17.23 9.38
N ALA A 350 1.18 18.50 9.72
CA ALA A 350 0.93 19.65 8.88
C ALA A 350 1.80 19.65 7.61
N ASN A 351 3.06 19.19 7.70
CA ASN A 351 3.91 19.03 6.53
C ASN A 351 3.45 17.91 5.59
N LEU A 352 2.61 16.99 6.07
CA LEU A 352 1.95 15.95 5.27
C LEU A 352 0.54 16.36 4.80
N GLY A 353 0.14 17.61 5.04
CA GLY A 353 -1.13 18.17 4.55
C GLY A 353 -2.31 18.08 5.51
N ASP A 354 -2.08 17.74 6.79
CA ASP A 354 -3.16 17.69 7.78
C ASP A 354 -3.64 19.10 8.18
N ALA A 355 -4.87 19.46 7.82
CA ALA A 355 -5.43 20.78 8.06
C ALA A 355 -5.65 21.07 9.56
N ALA A 356 -6.09 20.07 10.33
CA ALA A 356 -6.32 20.22 11.77
C ALA A 356 -5.01 20.47 12.54
N ALA A 357 -3.92 19.81 12.14
CA ALA A 357 -2.60 20.09 12.66
C ALA A 357 -2.10 21.50 12.30
N MET A 358 -2.37 21.99 11.09
CA MET A 358 -2.05 23.37 10.70
C MET A 358 -2.84 24.37 11.56
N HIS A 359 -4.13 24.14 11.79
CA HIS A 359 -4.94 24.95 12.70
C HIS A 359 -4.34 24.96 14.12
N SER A 360 -3.97 23.79 14.64
CA SER A 360 -3.38 23.65 15.98
C SER A 360 -2.04 24.39 16.10
N LEU A 361 -1.18 24.30 15.09
CA LEU A 361 0.07 25.07 15.02
C LEU A 361 -0.16 26.58 14.98
N SER A 362 -1.22 27.03 14.29
CA SER A 362 -1.60 28.44 14.27
C SER A 362 -1.96 28.93 15.67
N VAL A 363 -2.79 28.17 16.39
CA VAL A 363 -3.18 28.49 17.78
C VAL A 363 -1.96 28.53 18.70
N ILE A 364 -1.10 27.50 18.66
CA ILE A 364 0.13 27.44 19.46
C ILE A 364 1.07 28.60 19.12
N SER A 365 1.23 28.92 17.85
CA SER A 365 2.08 30.05 17.41
C SER A 365 1.53 31.39 17.90
N ARG A 366 0.21 31.59 17.83
CA ARG A 366 -0.48 32.79 18.34
C ARG A 366 -0.30 32.93 19.85
N MET A 367 -0.45 31.85 20.62
CA MET A 367 -0.22 31.84 22.08
C MET A 367 1.21 32.24 22.43
N HIS A 368 2.20 31.83 21.64
CA HIS A 368 3.60 32.23 21.80
C HIS A 368 3.92 33.63 21.25
N GLY A 369 2.93 34.38 20.75
CA GLY A 369 3.13 35.72 20.18
C GLY A 369 3.74 35.74 18.78
N ARG A 370 3.88 34.58 18.11
CA ARG A 370 4.42 34.44 16.76
C ARG A 370 3.32 34.68 15.71
N LEU A 371 2.74 35.88 15.70
CA LEU A 371 1.54 36.19 14.92
C LEU A 371 1.70 35.97 13.40
N SER A 372 2.86 36.30 12.83
CA SER A 372 3.11 36.07 11.38
C SER A 372 3.17 34.58 11.03
N GLU A 373 3.78 33.77 11.89
CA GLU A 373 3.81 32.31 11.73
C GLU A 373 2.41 31.72 11.89
N ALA A 374 1.67 32.17 12.90
CA ALA A 374 0.29 31.77 13.14
C ALA A 374 -0.61 32.03 11.92
N ALA A 375 -0.55 33.25 11.36
CA ALA A 375 -1.32 33.60 10.16
C ALA A 375 -0.96 32.69 8.97
N THR A 376 0.33 32.37 8.79
CA THR A 376 0.78 31.47 7.71
C THR A 376 0.20 30.06 7.88
N TRP A 377 0.17 29.54 9.10
CA TRP A 377 -0.41 28.23 9.38
C TRP A 377 -1.92 28.19 9.19
N ALA A 378 -2.65 29.22 9.66
CA ALA A 378 -4.08 29.34 9.44
C ALA A 378 -4.43 29.44 7.95
N GLU A 379 -3.66 30.22 7.18
CA GLU A 379 -3.86 30.33 5.73
C GLU A 379 -3.68 28.96 5.05
N ARG A 380 -2.65 28.20 5.42
CA ARG A 380 -2.43 26.86 4.89
C ARG A 380 -3.56 25.89 5.27
N ALA A 381 -4.11 26.00 6.48
CA ALA A 381 -5.25 25.20 6.92
C ALA A 381 -6.47 25.44 6.01
N VAL A 382 -6.79 26.71 5.73
CA VAL A 382 -7.88 27.07 4.80
C VAL A 382 -7.66 26.50 3.40
N HIS A 383 -6.44 26.63 2.85
CA HIS A 383 -6.11 26.04 1.56
C HIS A 383 -6.20 24.50 1.53
N SER A 384 -6.14 23.86 2.70
CA SER A 384 -6.25 22.41 2.86
C SER A 384 -7.69 21.94 3.17
N GLY A 385 -8.67 22.85 3.15
CA GLY A 385 -10.09 22.54 3.30
C GLY A 385 -10.70 22.86 4.66
N ASP A 386 -9.94 23.44 5.59
CA ASP A 386 -10.47 23.92 6.88
C ASP A 386 -10.95 25.38 6.74
N GLU A 387 -12.19 25.58 6.30
CA GLU A 387 -12.75 26.94 6.15
C GLU A 387 -12.98 27.65 7.49
N GLU A 388 -13.11 26.93 8.61
CA GLU A 388 -13.29 27.52 9.95
C GLU A 388 -12.05 28.33 10.37
N SER A 389 -10.87 27.95 9.87
CA SER A 389 -9.62 28.73 10.03
C SER A 389 -9.70 30.16 9.48
N CYS A 390 -10.69 30.52 8.65
CA CYS A 390 -10.90 31.91 8.20
C CYS A 390 -11.15 32.87 9.36
N ILE A 391 -11.86 32.43 10.41
CA ILE A 391 -12.10 33.24 11.61
C ILE A 391 -10.80 33.41 12.41
N LEU A 392 -10.01 32.33 12.50
CA LEU A 392 -8.73 32.32 13.21
C LEU A 392 -7.73 33.29 12.55
N ILE A 393 -7.54 33.22 11.24
CA ILE A 393 -6.65 34.14 10.52
C ILE A 393 -7.14 35.59 10.61
N GLY A 394 -8.46 35.83 10.50
CA GLY A 394 -9.04 37.15 10.68
C GLY A 394 -8.75 37.73 12.07
N SER A 395 -8.85 36.91 13.11
CA SER A 395 -8.50 37.28 14.49
C SER A 395 -7.02 37.61 14.65
N ILE A 396 -6.14 36.76 14.12
CA ILE A 396 -4.68 36.96 14.18
C ILE A 396 -4.26 38.24 13.44
N LEU A 397 -4.84 38.47 12.27
CA LEU A 397 -4.54 39.67 11.47
C LEU A 397 -5.02 40.94 12.17
N ARG A 398 -6.19 40.91 12.82
CA ARG A 398 -6.65 42.02 13.68
C ARG A 398 -5.67 42.29 14.82
N GLU A 399 -5.21 41.26 15.53
CA GLU A 399 -4.20 41.38 16.60
C GLU A 399 -2.87 41.95 16.11
N SER A 400 -2.48 41.63 14.88
CA SER A 400 -1.27 42.17 14.25
C SER A 400 -1.43 43.63 13.75
N GLY A 401 -2.64 44.20 13.83
CA GLY A 401 -2.98 45.53 13.31
C GLY A 401 -3.29 45.57 11.81
N ASN A 402 -3.28 44.44 11.11
CA ASN A 402 -3.63 44.34 9.70
C ASN A 402 -5.14 44.13 9.52
N SER A 403 -5.90 45.18 9.80
CA SER A 403 -7.36 45.12 9.77
C SER A 403 -7.93 44.87 8.36
N VAL A 404 -7.24 45.34 7.30
CA VAL A 404 -7.75 45.24 5.91
C VAL A 404 -7.77 43.80 5.45
N ASP A 405 -6.67 43.08 5.66
CA ASP A 405 -6.62 41.66 5.31
C ASP A 405 -7.54 40.85 6.25
N ALA A 406 -7.60 41.21 7.54
CA ALA A 406 -8.52 40.59 8.50
C ALA A 406 -9.99 40.64 8.02
N GLU A 407 -10.44 41.81 7.55
CA GLU A 407 -11.77 41.97 6.99
C GLU A 407 -12.04 41.00 5.82
N SER A 408 -11.09 40.87 4.89
CA SER A 408 -11.27 40.01 3.72
C SER A 408 -11.52 38.55 4.11
N TRP A 409 -10.79 38.05 5.10
CA TRP A 409 -10.93 36.70 5.64
C TRP A 409 -12.23 36.52 6.43
N LEU A 410 -12.63 37.51 7.22
CA LEU A 410 -13.89 37.46 7.98
C LEU A 410 -15.11 37.49 7.05
N ARG A 411 -15.08 38.28 5.97
CA ARG A 411 -16.13 38.26 4.96
C ARG A 411 -16.22 36.91 4.25
N ARG A 412 -15.08 36.26 3.99
CA ARG A 412 -15.06 34.88 3.49
C ARG A 412 -15.73 33.93 4.46
N ALA A 413 -15.39 33.99 5.75
CA ALA A 413 -16.00 33.15 6.80
C ALA A 413 -17.53 33.34 6.87
N ILE A 414 -18.01 34.59 6.80
CA ILE A 414 -19.45 34.89 6.80
C ILE A 414 -20.15 34.27 5.57
N ASN A 415 -19.51 34.29 4.41
CA ASN A 415 -20.06 33.72 3.18
C ASN A 415 -20.05 32.18 3.18
N SER A 416 -19.11 31.54 3.88
CA SER A 416 -19.07 30.07 4.02
C SER A 416 -20.04 29.54 5.08
N GLY A 417 -20.45 30.39 6.04
CA GLY A 417 -21.38 30.05 7.11
C GLY A 417 -20.81 30.47 8.47
N ASP A 418 -21.41 31.48 9.09
CA ASP A 418 -21.04 31.99 10.41
C ASP A 418 -22.11 31.58 11.43
N GLU A 419 -22.10 30.31 11.82
CA GLU A 419 -23.16 29.70 12.64
C GLU A 419 -23.31 30.37 14.01
N ASP A 420 -22.19 30.72 14.66
CA ASP A 420 -22.16 31.36 15.98
C ASP A 420 -22.06 32.91 15.93
N GLY A 421 -22.09 33.49 14.73
CA GLY A 421 -21.96 34.93 14.55
C GLY A 421 -20.58 35.51 14.93
N VAL A 422 -19.56 34.68 15.14
CA VAL A 422 -18.23 35.11 15.61
C VAL A 422 -17.51 35.91 14.54
N ALA A 423 -17.58 35.49 13.28
CA ALA A 423 -16.94 36.22 12.19
C ALA A 423 -17.56 37.62 12.03
N SER A 424 -18.89 37.68 12.12
CA SER A 424 -19.68 38.91 12.09
C SER A 424 -19.35 39.84 13.28
N LEU A 425 -19.18 39.28 14.48
CA LEU A 425 -18.76 40.06 15.65
C LEU A 425 -17.40 40.74 15.43
N ILE A 426 -16.40 39.97 14.98
CA ILE A 426 -15.04 40.47 14.80
C ILE A 426 -15.02 41.52 13.69
N LEU A 427 -15.69 41.25 12.56
CA LEU A 427 -15.77 42.18 11.44
C LEU A 427 -16.47 43.49 11.84
N GLY A 428 -17.60 43.39 12.55
CA GLY A 428 -18.33 44.55 13.05
C GLY A 428 -17.47 45.45 13.94
N ASN A 429 -16.67 44.85 14.83
CA ASN A 429 -15.72 45.60 15.66
C ASN A 429 -14.62 46.29 14.85
N ILE A 430 -14.05 45.61 13.84
CA ILE A 430 -13.04 46.21 12.95
C ILE A 430 -13.63 47.42 12.20
N LEU A 431 -14.85 47.30 11.68
CA LEU A 431 -15.53 48.39 10.97
C LEU A 431 -15.84 49.57 11.91
N SER A 432 -16.27 49.27 13.15
CA SER A 432 -16.48 50.28 14.19
C SER A 432 -15.20 51.05 14.51
N GLU A 433 -14.08 50.35 14.71
CA GLU A 433 -12.77 50.96 14.99
C GLU A 433 -12.30 51.90 13.86
N ARG A 434 -12.78 51.69 12.63
CA ARG A 434 -12.50 52.56 11.47
C ARG A 434 -13.50 53.70 11.28
N GLY A 435 -14.57 53.74 12.07
CA GLY A 435 -15.65 54.72 11.95
C GLY A 435 -16.69 54.40 10.87
N GLU A 436 -16.71 53.16 10.35
CA GLU A 436 -17.68 52.67 9.37
C GLU A 436 -18.96 52.18 10.07
N CYS A 437 -19.58 53.05 10.89
CA CYS A 437 -20.60 52.67 11.88
C CYS A 437 -21.86 52.02 11.27
N ASP A 438 -22.34 52.51 10.13
CA ASP A 438 -23.56 51.97 9.50
C ASP A 438 -23.38 50.50 9.06
N GLU A 439 -22.21 50.20 8.48
CA GLU A 439 -21.90 48.83 8.08
C GLU A 439 -21.59 47.95 9.29
N ALA A 440 -20.85 48.49 10.28
CA ALA A 440 -20.60 47.80 11.54
C ALA A 440 -21.90 47.34 12.21
N VAL A 441 -22.90 48.22 12.31
CA VAL A 441 -24.23 47.91 12.86
C VAL A 441 -24.92 46.82 12.04
N ALA A 442 -24.88 46.88 10.71
CA ALA A 442 -25.50 45.88 9.84
C ALA A 442 -24.89 44.49 10.06
N VAL A 443 -23.56 44.40 10.14
CA VAL A 443 -22.84 43.14 10.36
C VAL A 443 -23.09 42.61 11.78
N LEU A 444 -23.01 43.47 12.81
CA LEU A 444 -23.25 43.07 14.21
C LEU A 444 -24.68 42.56 14.43
N ASN A 445 -25.68 43.14 13.77
CA ASN A 445 -27.05 42.64 13.84
C ASN A 445 -27.18 41.20 13.31
N ASN A 446 -26.34 40.77 12.36
CA ASN A 446 -26.31 39.36 11.94
C ASN A 446 -25.75 38.47 13.05
N SER A 447 -24.69 38.91 13.74
CA SER A 447 -24.13 38.22 14.89
C SER A 447 -25.15 38.08 16.04
N VAL A 448 -25.92 39.13 16.33
CA VAL A 448 -27.01 39.10 17.32
C VAL A 448 -28.09 38.07 16.97
N LYS A 449 -28.46 37.94 15.68
CA LYS A 449 -29.44 36.92 15.25
C LYS A 449 -28.95 35.48 15.51
N MET A 450 -27.63 35.28 15.58
CA MET A 450 -27.01 34.01 15.96
C MET A 450 -26.88 33.83 17.48
N GLY A 451 -27.43 34.76 18.27
CA GLY A 451 -27.40 34.71 19.73
C GLY A 451 -26.10 35.21 20.36
N ASN A 452 -25.24 35.89 19.58
CA ASN A 452 -23.96 36.36 20.11
C ASN A 452 -24.13 37.60 20.99
N VAL A 453 -23.99 37.42 22.29
CA VAL A 453 -24.18 38.49 23.29
C VAL A 453 -23.10 39.57 23.19
N GLY A 454 -21.90 39.23 22.74
CA GLY A 454 -20.81 40.21 22.53
C GLY A 454 -21.15 41.24 21.46
N ALA A 455 -21.96 40.86 20.47
CA ALA A 455 -22.41 41.79 19.43
C ALA A 455 -23.41 42.83 19.96
N MET A 456 -24.25 42.46 20.95
CA MET A 456 -25.15 43.38 21.62
C MET A 456 -24.36 44.47 22.37
N ILE A 457 -23.32 44.09 23.10
CA ILE A 457 -22.41 45.05 23.77
C ILE A 457 -21.76 45.98 22.75
N SER A 458 -21.28 45.43 21.64
CA SER A 458 -20.61 46.20 20.58
C SER A 458 -21.57 47.23 19.95
N LEU A 459 -22.83 46.85 19.71
CA LEU A 459 -23.89 47.77 19.25
C LEU A 459 -24.18 48.86 20.30
N GLY A 460 -24.28 48.50 21.58
CA GLY A 460 -24.46 49.45 22.67
C GLY A 460 -23.39 50.53 22.70
N CYS A 461 -22.12 50.15 22.55
CA CYS A 461 -21.00 51.08 22.46
C CYS A 461 -21.09 52.01 21.23
N ILE A 462 -21.38 51.46 20.04
CA ILE A 462 -21.50 52.25 18.80
C ILE A 462 -22.62 53.30 18.91
N PHE A 463 -23.80 52.91 19.38
CA PHE A 463 -24.92 53.84 19.57
C PHE A 463 -24.64 54.86 20.67
N GLY A 464 -23.92 54.45 21.73
CA GLY A 464 -23.49 55.35 22.79
C GLY A 464 -22.55 56.44 22.28
N GLU A 465 -21.54 56.09 21.49
CA GLU A 465 -20.58 57.03 20.91
C GLU A 465 -21.22 58.00 19.90
N SER A 466 -22.25 57.54 19.17
CA SER A 466 -23.01 58.38 18.23
C SER A 466 -24.05 59.28 18.92
N GLY A 467 -24.29 59.10 20.22
CA GLY A 467 -25.23 59.90 21.02
C GLY A 467 -26.68 59.41 21.03
N ASP A 468 -26.97 58.23 20.47
CA ASP A 468 -28.29 57.59 20.57
C ASP A 468 -28.39 56.78 21.87
N THR A 469 -28.61 57.48 22.97
CA THR A 469 -28.63 56.90 24.32
C THR A 469 -29.74 55.87 24.51
N ALA A 470 -30.87 56.01 23.81
CA ALA A 470 -32.01 55.10 23.94
C ALA A 470 -31.70 53.73 23.30
N THR A 471 -31.12 53.74 22.10
CA THR A 471 -30.72 52.50 21.42
C THR A 471 -29.52 51.84 22.12
N ALA A 472 -28.60 52.65 22.66
CA ALA A 472 -27.49 52.14 23.46
C ALA A 472 -27.96 51.42 24.73
N GLU A 473 -28.87 52.04 25.51
CA GLU A 473 -29.47 51.44 26.71
C GLU A 473 -30.20 50.14 26.39
N TYR A 474 -30.97 50.10 25.29
CA TYR A 474 -31.65 48.89 24.84
C TYR A 474 -30.68 47.72 24.65
N TRP A 475 -29.58 47.91 23.92
CA TRP A 475 -28.63 46.84 23.65
C TRP A 475 -27.86 46.36 24.88
N PHE A 476 -27.52 47.27 25.81
CA PHE A 476 -26.90 46.87 27.07
C PHE A 476 -27.86 46.07 27.97
N LEU A 477 -29.15 46.43 28.00
CA LEU A 477 -30.17 45.67 28.73
C LEU A 477 -30.39 44.29 28.12
N GLU A 478 -30.52 44.18 26.79
CA GLU A 478 -30.60 42.89 26.10
C GLU A 478 -29.39 42.00 26.41
N ALA A 479 -28.17 42.57 26.40
CA ALA A 479 -26.97 41.83 26.77
C ALA A 479 -26.99 41.34 28.23
N ALA A 480 -27.54 42.15 29.14
CA ALA A 480 -27.69 41.79 30.55
C ALA A 480 -28.72 40.67 30.75
N ASP A 481 -29.84 40.72 30.03
CA ASP A 481 -30.88 39.69 30.05
C ASP A 481 -30.37 38.34 29.52
N HIS A 482 -29.43 38.37 28.58
CA HIS A 482 -28.72 37.18 28.10
C HIS A 482 -27.53 36.77 28.99
N GLY A 483 -27.40 37.37 30.18
CA GLY A 483 -26.47 36.93 31.23
C GLY A 483 -25.02 37.38 31.05
N HIS A 484 -24.75 38.41 30.24
CA HIS A 484 -23.38 38.92 30.10
C HIS A 484 -22.91 39.60 31.40
N PRO A 485 -21.78 39.14 32.00
CA PRO A 485 -21.41 39.50 33.37
C PRO A 485 -21.13 41.00 33.57
N ASN A 486 -20.66 41.67 32.52
CA ASN A 486 -20.27 43.09 32.60
C ASN A 486 -21.31 44.05 31.97
N ALA A 487 -22.44 43.55 31.48
CA ALA A 487 -23.41 44.40 30.77
C ALA A 487 -24.01 45.49 31.66
N ILE A 488 -24.33 45.14 32.91
CA ILE A 488 -24.90 46.08 33.90
C ILE A 488 -23.87 47.13 34.33
N GLU A 489 -22.60 46.76 34.46
CA GLU A 489 -21.52 47.69 34.80
C GLU A 489 -21.27 48.69 33.65
N LEU A 490 -21.25 48.20 32.41
CA LEU A 490 -21.13 49.03 31.22
C LEU A 490 -22.32 50.00 31.08
N LEU A 491 -23.54 49.51 31.31
CA LEU A 491 -24.74 50.35 31.34
C LEU A 491 -24.64 51.43 32.43
N SER A 492 -24.22 51.06 33.64
CA SER A 492 -24.08 52.00 34.76
C SER A 492 -23.02 53.07 34.49
N THR A 493 -21.93 52.71 33.80
CA THR A 493 -20.86 53.64 33.40
C THR A 493 -21.33 54.57 32.29
N PHE A 494 -22.16 54.08 31.37
CA PHE A 494 -22.73 54.87 30.29
C PHE A 494 -23.77 55.90 30.78
N MET A 495 -24.54 55.55 31.81
CA MET A 495 -25.61 56.40 32.37
C MET A 495 -25.10 57.44 33.40
N SER A 496 -23.86 57.30 33.88
CA SER A 496 -23.20 58.21 34.84
C SER A 496 -22.41 59.30 34.14
#